data_AF-A0A0E0LUL7-F1
#
_entry.id   AF-A0A0E0LUL7-F1
#
_cell.length_a   1.000
_cell.length_b   1.000
_cell.length_c   1.000
_cell.angle_alpha   90.00
_cell.angle_beta   90.00
_cell.angle_gamma   90.00
#
_symmetry.space_group_name_H-M   'P 1'
#
loop_
_entity.id
_entity.type
_entity.pdbx_description
1 polymer ?
#
loop_
_entity_poly.entity_id
_entity_poly.type
_entity_poly.pdbx_seq_one_letter_code
_entity_poly.pdbx_strand_id
1 'polypeptide(L)'
;MATVTGGDRLRDLHAFDNTKAGVKGLVYAGVTAIPYFFHHKPDPIPVGVPSEDAAAAIPLIDLAKEDVDRGRVVAEVRAAAETVGFFQVVNDGVAGELMDAMLAVVRRFHEEPLEAKEPYYTRDLGSKVRFSSNYDLFRSPAVNWRDTLFMEMAPEGPLPEEIPPPCRGVAEEYATAAAARGAAV
;
A
#
# COMPACT_ATOMS: atom_id res chain seq x y z
N MET A 1 -2.57 -35.51 1.77
CA MET A 1 -2.29 -34.17 2.31
C MET A 1 -2.78 -34.12 3.74
N ALA A 2 -1.94 -33.73 4.70
CA ALA A 2 -2.39 -33.55 6.08
C ALA A 2 -3.47 -32.46 6.12
N THR A 3 -4.60 -32.74 6.76
CA THR A 3 -5.65 -31.75 6.99
C THR A 3 -5.13 -30.73 8.01
N VAL A 4 -4.85 -29.51 7.56
CA VAL A 4 -4.47 -28.40 8.45
C VAL A 4 -5.66 -28.06 9.35
N THR A 5 -5.49 -28.17 10.66
CA THR A 5 -6.51 -27.76 11.62
C THR A 5 -6.45 -26.26 11.90
N GLY A 6 -7.50 -25.68 12.47
CA GLY A 6 -7.48 -24.27 12.90
C GLY A 6 -6.39 -23.95 13.93
N GLY A 7 -6.05 -24.92 14.78
CA GLY A 7 -4.94 -24.80 15.75
C GLY A 7 -3.57 -24.78 15.09
N ASP A 8 -3.36 -25.61 14.06
CA ASP A 8 -2.12 -25.58 13.26
C ASP A 8 -1.95 -24.24 12.55
N ARG A 9 -3.03 -23.70 11.97
CA ARG A 9 -3.00 -22.39 11.32
C ARG A 9 -2.60 -21.25 12.24
N LEU A 10 -3.19 -21.19 13.43
CA LEU A 10 -2.88 -20.11 14.36
C LEU A 10 -1.41 -20.16 14.81
N ARG A 11 -0.89 -21.37 15.10
CA ARG A 11 0.53 -21.56 15.44
C ARG A 11 1.44 -21.08 14.32
N ASP A 12 1.16 -21.48 13.09
CA ASP A 12 2.03 -21.17 11.94
C ASP A 12 2.01 -19.67 11.62
N LEU A 13 0.86 -19.00 11.78
CA LEU A 13 0.77 -17.54 11.67
C LEU A 13 1.56 -16.81 12.75
N HIS A 14 1.50 -17.29 14.01
CA HIS A 14 2.32 -16.72 15.07
C HIS A 14 3.82 -16.94 14.80
N ALA A 15 4.21 -18.13 14.32
CA ALA A 15 5.59 -18.40 13.95
C ALA A 15 6.07 -17.45 12.84
N PHE A 16 5.25 -17.24 11.80
CA PHE A 16 5.52 -16.27 10.75
C PHE A 16 5.65 -14.84 11.29
N ASP A 17 4.68 -14.38 12.08
CA ASP A 17 4.65 -13.02 12.62
C ASP A 17 5.83 -12.73 13.56
N ASN A 18 6.20 -13.72 14.39
CA ASN A 18 7.31 -13.62 15.34
C ASN A 18 8.67 -13.45 14.66
N THR A 19 8.81 -13.82 13.38
CA THR A 19 10.05 -13.55 12.64
C THR A 19 10.26 -12.07 12.39
N LYS A 20 9.19 -11.27 12.34
CA LYS A 20 9.17 -9.85 11.93
C LYS A 20 9.78 -9.57 10.55
N ALA A 21 10.20 -10.61 9.82
CA ALA A 21 10.89 -10.52 8.54
C ALA A 21 9.92 -10.42 7.36
N GLY A 22 8.66 -10.79 7.60
CA GLY A 22 7.60 -10.69 6.63
C GLY A 22 7.74 -11.60 5.42
N VAL A 23 7.00 -11.27 4.37
CA VAL A 23 7.00 -12.01 3.11
C VAL A 23 8.37 -11.94 2.44
N LYS A 24 9.03 -10.78 2.48
CA LYS A 24 10.40 -10.63 1.97
C LYS A 24 11.37 -11.58 2.67
N GLY A 25 11.22 -11.77 3.99
CA GLY A 25 11.99 -12.76 4.75
C GLY A 25 11.82 -14.20 4.24
N LEU A 26 10.59 -14.59 3.88
CA LEU A 26 10.33 -15.90 3.27
C LEU A 26 11.05 -16.04 1.91
N VAL A 27 10.97 -15.01 1.06
CA VAL A 27 11.65 -15.01 -0.24
C VAL A 27 13.17 -15.15 -0.07
N TYR A 28 13.76 -14.41 0.87
CA TYR A 28 15.20 -14.43 1.12
C TYR A 28 15.68 -15.73 1.77
N ALA A 29 14.81 -16.41 2.53
CA ALA A 29 15.07 -17.76 3.03
C ALA A 29 15.01 -18.84 1.93
N GLY A 30 14.65 -18.49 0.70
CA GLY A 30 14.64 -19.41 -0.44
C GLY A 30 13.52 -20.46 -0.36
N VAL A 31 12.36 -20.10 0.22
CA VAL A 31 11.22 -21.04 0.29
C VAL A 31 10.84 -21.54 -1.11
N THR A 32 10.71 -22.86 -1.24
CA THR A 32 10.37 -23.51 -2.52
C THR A 32 8.87 -23.70 -2.71
N ALA A 33 8.08 -23.39 -1.69
CA ALA A 33 6.61 -23.48 -1.72
C ALA A 33 6.01 -22.31 -0.93
N ILE A 34 4.92 -21.76 -1.44
CA ILE A 34 4.14 -20.73 -0.76
C ILE A 34 3.43 -21.39 0.44
N PRO A 35 3.54 -20.84 1.67
CA PRO A 35 2.80 -21.36 2.81
C PRO A 35 1.29 -21.32 2.57
N TYR A 36 0.59 -22.37 3.02
CA TYR A 36 -0.83 -22.57 2.70
C TYR A 36 -1.75 -21.43 3.16
N PHE A 37 -1.36 -20.65 4.17
CA PHE A 37 -2.16 -19.52 4.65
C PHE A 37 -2.13 -18.30 3.72
N PHE A 38 -1.30 -18.31 2.67
CA PHE A 38 -1.37 -17.37 1.54
C PHE A 38 -2.23 -17.89 0.37
N HIS A 39 -2.73 -19.13 0.44
CA HIS A 39 -3.54 -19.68 -0.64
C HIS A 39 -4.97 -19.14 -0.55
N HIS A 40 -5.30 -18.24 -1.46
CA HIS A 40 -6.66 -17.77 -1.64
C HIS A 40 -7.52 -18.90 -2.22
N LYS A 41 -8.78 -18.99 -1.77
CA LYS A 41 -9.76 -19.81 -2.47
C LYS A 41 -9.93 -19.25 -3.88
N PRO A 42 -10.19 -20.09 -4.90
CA PRO A 42 -10.51 -19.59 -6.22
C PRO A 42 -11.61 -18.54 -6.12
N ASP A 43 -11.44 -17.41 -6.81
CA ASP A 43 -12.43 -16.35 -6.79
C ASP A 43 -13.78 -16.91 -7.29
N PRO A 44 -14.89 -16.60 -6.62
CA PRO A 44 -16.21 -17.03 -7.07
C PRO A 44 -16.62 -16.32 -8.36
N ILE A 45 -15.94 -15.22 -8.69
CA ILE A 45 -16.09 -14.48 -9.93
C ILE A 45 -15.05 -15.01 -10.90
N PRO A 46 -15.44 -15.61 -12.04
CA PRO A 46 -14.48 -15.95 -13.09
C PRO A 46 -13.74 -14.66 -13.46
N VAL A 47 -12.40 -14.69 -13.42
CA VAL A 47 -11.61 -13.63 -14.06
C VAL A 47 -11.98 -13.67 -15.53
N GLY A 48 -12.89 -12.77 -15.93
CA GLY A 48 -13.31 -12.66 -17.32
C GLY A 48 -12.08 -12.45 -18.17
N VAL A 49 -11.97 -13.18 -19.28
CA VAL A 49 -11.05 -12.80 -20.34
C VAL A 49 -11.36 -11.33 -20.65
N PRO A 50 -10.40 -10.40 -20.66
CA PRO A 50 -10.67 -9.02 -21.03
C PRO A 50 -11.42 -9.05 -22.35
N SER A 51 -12.67 -8.58 -22.41
CA SER A 51 -13.35 -8.53 -23.70
C SER A 51 -12.59 -7.53 -24.57
N GLU A 52 -12.44 -7.82 -25.86
CA GLU A 52 -11.86 -6.86 -26.80
C GLU A 52 -12.69 -5.56 -26.85
N ASP A 53 -13.95 -5.61 -26.40
CA ASP A 53 -14.87 -4.49 -26.20
C ASP A 53 -14.78 -3.79 -24.83
N ALA A 54 -13.99 -4.30 -23.87
CA ALA A 54 -13.80 -3.69 -22.54
C ALA A 54 -12.76 -2.55 -22.57
N ALA A 55 -12.68 -1.82 -23.68
CA ALA A 55 -11.88 -0.61 -23.80
C ALA A 55 -12.52 0.58 -23.06
N ALA A 56 -13.16 0.34 -21.91
CA ALA A 56 -13.44 1.40 -20.95
C ALA A 56 -12.09 1.77 -20.32
N ALA A 57 -11.33 2.62 -21.03
CA ALA A 57 -10.10 3.18 -20.50
C ALA A 57 -10.42 3.87 -19.18
N ILE A 58 -9.61 3.58 -18.15
CA ILE A 58 -9.70 4.29 -16.87
C ILE A 58 -9.59 5.80 -17.20
N PRO A 59 -10.57 6.63 -16.80
CA PRO A 59 -10.55 8.06 -17.12
C PRO A 59 -9.26 8.71 -16.65
N LEU A 60 -8.64 9.51 -17.52
CA LEU A 60 -7.44 10.28 -17.23
C LEU A 60 -7.82 11.76 -17.10
N ILE A 61 -7.65 12.32 -15.91
CA ILE A 61 -8.03 13.69 -15.57
C ILE A 61 -6.80 14.57 -15.50
N ASP A 62 -6.82 15.68 -16.24
CA ASP A 62 -5.72 16.63 -16.32
C ASP A 62 -6.02 17.86 -15.44
N LEU A 63 -5.36 17.95 -14.28
CA LEU A 63 -5.60 19.02 -13.32
C LEU A 63 -4.99 20.36 -13.73
N ALA A 64 -4.08 20.40 -14.71
CA ALA A 64 -3.59 21.68 -15.24
C ALA A 64 -4.70 22.51 -15.91
N LYS A 65 -5.83 21.88 -16.26
CA LYS A 65 -7.00 22.55 -16.84
C LYS A 65 -7.87 23.26 -15.81
N GLU A 66 -7.64 23.04 -14.51
CA GLU A 66 -8.45 23.66 -13.45
C GLU A 66 -8.39 25.20 -13.51
N ASP A 67 -7.21 25.75 -13.79
CA ASP A 67 -6.99 27.21 -13.94
C ASP A 67 -7.77 27.80 -15.12
N VAL A 68 -8.12 26.97 -16.11
CA VAL A 68 -8.85 27.37 -17.32
C VAL A 68 -10.35 27.16 -17.15
N ASP A 69 -10.76 26.00 -16.64
CA ASP A 69 -12.15 25.60 -16.45
C ASP A 69 -12.29 24.56 -15.33
N ARG A 70 -12.24 25.04 -14.09
CA ARG A 70 -12.51 24.22 -12.90
C ARG A 70 -13.85 23.49 -12.96
N GLY A 71 -14.89 24.10 -13.54
CA GLY A 71 -16.22 23.50 -13.63
C GLY A 71 -16.22 22.22 -14.45
N ARG A 72 -15.49 22.23 -15.57
CA ARG A 72 -15.30 21.05 -16.41
C ARG A 72 -14.50 19.95 -15.71
N VAL A 73 -13.39 20.29 -15.05
CA VAL A 73 -12.57 19.29 -14.33
C VAL A 73 -13.39 18.62 -13.23
N VAL A 74 -14.16 19.38 -12.45
CA VAL A 74 -15.06 18.83 -11.42
C VAL A 74 -16.13 17.91 -12.04
N ALA A 75 -16.68 18.27 -13.20
CA ALA A 75 -17.64 17.41 -13.91
C ALA A 75 -17.01 16.10 -14.40
N GLU A 76 -15.76 16.14 -14.88
CA GLU A 76 -15.00 14.96 -15.29
C GLU A 76 -14.70 14.03 -14.10
N VAL A 77 -14.27 14.60 -12.95
CA VAL A 77 -14.05 13.85 -11.70
C VAL A 77 -15.36 13.18 -11.22
N ARG A 78 -16.45 13.94 -11.18
CA ARG A 78 -17.77 13.41 -10.81
C ARG A 78 -18.18 12.26 -11.72
N ALA A 79 -18.11 12.45 -13.04
CA ALA A 79 -18.52 11.44 -14.00
C ALA A 79 -17.68 10.16 -13.85
N ALA A 80 -16.36 10.28 -13.69
CA ALA A 80 -15.48 9.14 -13.48
C ALA A 80 -15.77 8.40 -12.16
N ALA A 81 -16.02 9.14 -11.08
CA ALA A 81 -16.39 8.56 -9.78
C ALA A 81 -17.75 7.85 -9.81
N GLU A 82 -18.76 8.42 -10.50
CA GLU A 82 -20.11 7.85 -10.59
C GLU A 82 -20.20 6.63 -11.53
N THR A 83 -19.38 6.60 -12.60
CA THR A 83 -19.47 5.55 -13.64
C THR A 83 -18.45 4.44 -13.50
N VAL A 84 -17.20 4.77 -13.13
CA VAL A 84 -16.09 3.80 -13.03
C VAL A 84 -15.71 3.56 -11.56
N GLY A 85 -15.84 4.57 -10.70
CA GLY A 85 -15.39 4.51 -9.31
C GLY A 85 -13.87 4.63 -9.15
N PHE A 86 -13.14 4.84 -10.25
CA PHE A 86 -11.69 4.99 -10.28
C PHE A 86 -11.25 5.84 -11.47
N PHE A 87 -10.19 6.63 -11.31
CA PHE A 87 -9.60 7.47 -12.35
C PHE A 87 -8.12 7.70 -12.09
N GLN A 88 -7.38 8.09 -13.13
CA GLN A 88 -6.00 8.54 -13.05
C GLN A 88 -5.95 10.06 -13.12
N VAL A 89 -4.92 10.64 -12.53
CA VAL A 89 -4.70 12.09 -12.53
C VAL A 89 -3.31 12.37 -13.10
N VAL A 90 -3.20 13.42 -13.92
CA VAL A 90 -1.94 13.97 -14.42
C VAL A 90 -1.89 15.47 -14.17
N ASN A 91 -0.66 16.00 -14.17
CA ASN A 91 -0.40 17.41 -13.85
C ASN A 91 -1.02 17.82 -12.50
N ASP A 92 -0.94 16.93 -11.52
CA ASP A 92 -1.43 17.14 -10.15
C ASP A 92 -0.60 18.18 -9.36
N GLY A 93 0.49 18.67 -9.95
CA GLY A 93 1.36 19.67 -9.35
C GLY A 93 2.22 19.15 -8.20
N VAL A 94 2.32 17.84 -8.01
CA VAL A 94 3.38 17.22 -7.21
C VAL A 94 4.60 17.07 -8.11
N ALA A 95 5.76 17.53 -7.64
CA ALA A 95 6.99 17.46 -8.43
C ALA A 95 7.36 15.99 -8.73
N GLY A 96 7.65 15.67 -9.99
CA GLY A 96 8.06 14.32 -10.39
C GLY A 96 9.27 13.80 -9.61
N GLU A 97 10.25 14.68 -9.37
CA GLU A 97 11.44 14.38 -8.57
C GLU A 97 11.08 13.98 -7.12
N LEU A 98 10.04 14.58 -6.53
CA LEU A 98 9.57 14.25 -5.19
C LEU A 98 8.86 12.90 -5.14
N MET A 99 8.09 12.55 -6.19
CA MET A 99 7.51 11.21 -6.33
C MET A 99 8.59 10.14 -6.45
N ASP A 100 9.60 10.37 -7.30
CA ASP A 100 10.73 9.46 -7.48
C ASP A 100 11.55 9.31 -6.19
N ALA A 101 11.79 10.42 -5.49
CA ALA A 101 12.45 10.41 -4.19
C ALA A 101 11.65 9.58 -3.17
N MET A 102 10.32 9.75 -3.12
CA MET A 102 9.46 8.99 -2.21
C MET A 102 9.51 7.49 -2.50
N LEU A 103 9.47 7.10 -3.78
CA LEU A 103 9.64 5.70 -4.19
C LEU A 103 11.02 5.16 -3.80
N ALA A 104 12.07 5.94 -3.99
CA ALA A 104 13.44 5.54 -3.65
C ALA A 104 13.63 5.31 -2.15
N VAL A 105 13.09 6.18 -1.29
CA VAL A 105 13.23 6.04 0.17
C VAL A 105 12.43 4.86 0.73
N VAL A 106 11.24 4.60 0.20
CA VAL A 106 10.44 3.41 0.59
C VAL A 106 11.14 2.12 0.18
N ARG A 107 11.73 2.08 -1.03
CA ARG A 107 12.56 0.93 -1.45
C ARG A 107 13.74 0.75 -0.52
N ARG A 108 14.47 1.83 -0.23
CA ARG A 108 15.62 1.80 0.68
C ARG A 108 15.24 1.23 2.04
N PHE A 109 14.13 1.68 2.64
CA PHE A 109 13.62 1.12 3.88
C PHE A 109 13.40 -0.40 3.78
N HIS A 110 12.74 -0.90 2.74
CA HIS A 110 12.49 -2.33 2.60
C HIS A 110 13.77 -3.15 2.38
N GLU A 111 14.80 -2.56 1.79
CA GLU A 111 16.14 -3.15 1.63
C GLU A 111 17.01 -3.09 2.89
N GLU A 112 16.62 -2.35 3.92
CA GLU A 112 17.36 -2.34 5.18
C GLU A 112 17.35 -3.72 5.86
N PRO A 113 18.42 -4.04 6.61
CA PRO A 113 18.49 -5.24 7.44
C PRO A 113 17.33 -5.28 8.43
N LEU A 114 16.98 -6.50 8.88
CA LEU A 114 15.81 -6.71 9.73
C LEU A 114 15.90 -5.89 11.01
N GLU A 115 17.09 -5.81 11.61
CA GLU A 115 17.38 -5.10 12.85
C GLU A 115 17.03 -3.60 12.79
N ALA A 116 17.15 -2.99 11.61
CA ALA A 116 16.76 -1.59 11.40
C ALA A 116 15.24 -1.40 11.25
N LYS A 117 14.53 -2.44 10.81
CA LYS A 117 13.07 -2.43 10.58
C LYS A 117 12.27 -2.93 11.78
N GLU A 118 12.85 -3.78 12.61
CA GLU A 118 12.22 -4.36 13.81
C GLU A 118 11.58 -3.33 14.75
N PRO A 119 12.19 -2.15 15.01
CA PRO A 119 11.56 -1.13 15.86
C PRO A 119 10.20 -0.64 15.32
N TYR A 120 10.01 -0.70 14.00
CA TYR A 120 8.76 -0.33 13.35
C TYR A 120 7.81 -1.51 13.21
N TYR A 121 8.24 -2.75 13.47
CA TYR A 121 7.40 -3.93 13.32
C TYR A 121 6.36 -3.99 14.44
N THR A 122 5.13 -3.59 14.12
CA THR A 122 4.03 -3.58 15.09
C THR A 122 2.68 -3.82 14.43
N ARG A 123 1.77 -4.41 15.20
CA ARG A 123 0.35 -4.57 14.87
C ARG A 123 -0.54 -3.60 15.65
N ASP A 124 0.05 -2.71 16.44
CA ASP A 124 -0.69 -1.67 17.14
C ASP A 124 -1.21 -0.63 16.14
N LEU A 125 -2.55 -0.49 16.12
CA LEU A 125 -3.23 0.44 15.23
C LEU A 125 -3.13 1.89 15.70
N GLY A 126 -2.76 2.13 16.96
CA GLY A 126 -2.49 3.46 17.49
C GLY A 126 -1.13 4.03 17.07
N SER A 127 -0.22 3.20 16.56
CA SER A 127 1.06 3.68 16.05
C SER A 127 0.90 4.40 14.73
N LYS A 128 1.39 5.65 14.67
CA LYS A 128 1.41 6.49 13.47
C LYS A 128 2.38 5.96 12.42
N VAL A 129 3.44 5.27 12.84
CA VAL A 129 4.40 4.60 11.95
C VAL A 129 4.42 3.13 12.28
N ARG A 130 4.18 2.29 11.27
CA ARG A 130 4.19 0.83 11.46
C ARG A 130 4.63 0.10 10.21
N PHE A 131 5.50 -0.88 10.39
CA PHE A 131 5.86 -1.88 9.42
C PHE A 131 5.17 -3.19 9.82
N SER A 132 4.54 -3.87 8.87
CA SER A 132 3.95 -5.19 9.13
C SER A 132 3.70 -5.96 7.85
N SER A 133 3.58 -7.27 7.99
CA SER A 133 3.09 -8.14 6.93
C SER A 133 1.65 -8.49 7.21
N ASN A 134 0.76 -8.07 6.30
CA ASN A 134 -0.69 -8.20 6.39
C ASN A 134 -1.33 -7.52 7.61
N TYR A 135 -2.19 -6.54 7.34
CA TYR A 135 -2.97 -5.85 8.36
C TYR A 135 -3.89 -6.80 9.17
N ASP A 136 -4.51 -7.76 8.49
CA ASP A 136 -5.54 -8.65 9.02
C ASP A 136 -5.06 -10.11 9.19
N LEU A 137 -3.75 -10.31 9.42
CA LEU A 137 -3.09 -11.64 9.46
C LEU A 137 -3.88 -12.71 10.22
N PHE A 138 -4.36 -12.39 11.42
CA PHE A 138 -5.05 -13.34 12.31
C PHE A 138 -6.57 -13.43 12.06
N ARG A 139 -7.14 -12.57 11.23
CA ARG A 139 -8.59 -12.50 10.97
C ARG A 139 -8.97 -12.98 9.57
N SER A 140 -8.09 -12.76 8.60
CA SER A 140 -8.36 -13.14 7.21
C SER A 140 -8.29 -14.67 7.02
N PRO A 141 -9.17 -15.26 6.19
CA PRO A 141 -9.04 -16.66 5.79
C PRO A 141 -7.75 -16.95 5.01
N ALA A 142 -7.29 -16.01 4.19
CA ALA A 142 -6.03 -16.08 3.43
C ALA A 142 -5.32 -14.72 3.47
N VAL A 143 -4.01 -14.73 3.70
CA VAL A 143 -3.22 -13.50 3.87
C VAL A 143 -2.54 -13.14 2.55
N ASN A 144 -2.28 -11.86 2.32
CA ASN A 144 -1.67 -11.35 1.09
C ASN A 144 -0.16 -11.57 1.06
N TRP A 145 0.41 -11.76 -0.13
CA TRP A 145 1.85 -11.81 -0.35
C TRP A 145 2.45 -10.39 -0.39
N ARG A 146 2.41 -9.68 0.75
CA ARG A 146 2.80 -8.25 0.86
C ARG A 146 3.32 -7.87 2.23
N ASP A 147 4.37 -7.04 2.22
CA ASP A 147 4.85 -6.26 3.36
C ASP A 147 4.45 -4.78 3.20
N THR A 148 4.24 -4.06 4.30
CA THR A 148 3.69 -2.70 4.26
C THR A 148 4.33 -1.82 5.31
N LEU A 149 4.94 -0.71 4.88
CA LEU A 149 5.21 0.45 5.72
C LEU A 149 4.01 1.40 5.64
N PHE A 150 3.44 1.72 6.78
CA PHE A 150 2.35 2.67 6.94
C PHE A 150 2.82 3.85 7.77
N MET A 151 2.51 5.07 7.31
CA MET A 151 2.82 6.33 7.98
C MET A 151 1.58 7.24 7.94
N GLU A 152 1.04 7.56 9.10
CA GLU A 152 -0.10 8.46 9.26
C GLU A 152 0.39 9.90 9.32
N MET A 153 0.37 10.59 8.19
CA MET A 153 0.96 11.93 8.05
C MET A 153 0.01 13.08 8.39
N ALA A 154 -1.27 12.78 8.65
CA ALA A 154 -2.33 13.76 8.92
C ALA A 154 -3.37 13.17 9.90
N PRO A 155 -4.08 14.00 10.70
CA PRO A 155 -3.99 15.46 10.78
C PRO A 155 -2.75 15.96 11.50
N GLU A 156 -2.27 15.21 12.50
CA GLU A 156 -0.99 15.43 13.17
C GLU A 156 -0.07 14.27 12.81
N GLY A 157 0.97 14.54 12.02
CA GLY A 157 1.94 13.52 11.63
C GLY A 157 2.74 12.95 12.82
N PRO A 158 3.53 11.89 12.60
CA PRO A 158 4.54 11.45 13.55
C PRO A 158 5.63 12.51 13.73
N LEU A 159 6.33 12.44 14.87
CA LEU A 159 7.55 13.21 15.04
C LEU A 159 8.62 12.73 14.06
N PRO A 160 9.54 13.59 13.57
CA PRO A 160 10.56 13.18 12.61
C PRO A 160 11.38 11.96 13.07
N GLU A 161 11.68 11.85 14.36
CA GLU A 161 12.39 10.72 14.96
C GLU A 161 11.62 9.39 14.88
N GLU A 162 10.29 9.43 14.84
CA GLU A 162 9.44 8.25 14.68
C GLU A 162 9.38 7.77 13.22
N ILE A 163 9.72 8.63 12.25
CA ILE A 163 9.81 8.26 10.83
C ILE A 163 11.10 7.46 10.59
N PRO A 164 11.05 6.35 9.80
CA PRO A 164 12.24 5.60 9.45
C PRO A 164 13.31 6.51 8.84
N PRO A 165 14.59 6.39 9.24
CA PRO A 165 15.66 7.26 8.76
C PRO A 165 15.73 7.42 7.23
N PRO A 166 15.50 6.36 6.41
CA PRO A 166 15.44 6.52 4.96
C PRO A 166 14.36 7.48 4.47
N CYS A 167 13.20 7.50 5.14
CA CYS A 167 11.99 8.20 4.72
C CYS A 167 11.87 9.62 5.28
N ARG A 168 12.64 9.96 6.31
CA ARG A 168 12.58 11.26 7.00
C ARG A 168 12.86 12.43 6.04
N GLY A 169 12.14 13.53 6.20
CA GLY A 169 12.17 14.67 5.29
C GLY A 169 11.34 14.45 4.02
N VAL A 170 11.69 13.43 3.23
CA VAL A 170 11.00 13.16 1.94
C VAL A 170 9.53 12.79 2.14
N ALA A 171 9.22 11.92 3.12
CA ALA A 171 7.85 11.52 3.39
C ALA A 171 6.97 12.69 3.85
N GLU A 172 7.52 13.61 4.64
CA GLU A 172 6.83 14.80 5.14
C GLU A 172 6.56 15.81 4.02
N GLU A 173 7.55 16.05 3.17
CA GLU A 173 7.43 16.91 2.00
C GLU A 173 6.40 16.34 1.01
N TYR A 174 6.49 15.05 0.71
CA TYR A 174 5.53 14.35 -0.15
C TYR A 174 4.11 14.40 0.41
N ALA A 175 3.93 14.13 1.71
CA ALA A 175 2.62 14.17 2.34
C ALA A 175 1.99 15.57 2.30
N THR A 176 2.79 16.62 2.50
CA THR A 176 2.33 18.01 2.41
C THR A 176 1.92 18.36 0.98
N ALA A 177 2.73 18.00 -0.02
CA ALA A 177 2.43 18.22 -1.42
C ALA A 177 1.15 17.48 -1.86
N ALA A 178 0.98 16.22 -1.43
CA ALA A 178 -0.20 15.42 -1.73
C ALA A 178 -1.47 15.95 -1.02
N ALA A 179 -1.36 16.35 0.26
CA ALA A 179 -2.48 16.88 1.03
C ALA A 179 -3.01 18.20 0.46
N ALA A 180 -2.12 19.09 -0.01
CA ALA A 180 -2.51 20.34 -0.67
C ALA A 180 -3.41 20.11 -1.90
N ARG A 181 -3.30 18.94 -2.54
CA ARG A 181 -4.14 18.55 -3.69
C ARG A 181 -5.41 17.83 -3.27
N GLY A 182 -5.34 16.94 -2.28
CA GLY A 182 -6.52 16.28 -1.73
C GLY A 182 -7.57 17.26 -1.16
N ALA A 183 -7.14 18.44 -0.71
CA ALA A 183 -8.04 19.51 -0.24
C ALA A 183 -8.55 20.45 -1.35
N ALA A 184 -7.98 20.39 -2.56
CA ALA A 184 -8.30 21.30 -3.67
C ALA A 184 -9.38 20.76 -4.63
N VAL A 185 -9.55 19.44 -4.68
CA VAL A 185 -10.56 18.70 -5.47
C VAL A 185 -11.86 18.55 -4.69
#